data_AF-A0A7S3CHQ1-F1
#
_entry.id   AF-A0A7S3CHQ1-F1
#
_cell.length_a   1.000
_cell.length_b   1.000
_cell.length_c   1.000
_cell.angle_alpha   90.00
_cell.angle_beta   90.00
_cell.angle_gamma   90.00
#
_symmetry.space_group_name_H-M   'P 1'
#
loop_
_entity.id
_entity.type
_entity.pdbx_description
1 polymer ?
#
loop_
_entity_poly.entity_id
_entity_poly.type
_entity_poly.pdbx_seq_one_letter_code
_entity_poly.pdbx_strand_id
1 'polypeptide(L)'
;WWILVGLSQAIVIFGVASIAFSSNILNGKGESNDMWTMSITIFTSLMFVVSNKLMIVSKTMDLIFLLLILLSSYLTYFLYLWVTDSWYTIAEQHFTFEKLFSNPLFYFSVFLSVSICLLVDLLIEFTSTQILKDPRDLLREQVIKNKG
;
A
#
# COMPACT_ATOMS: atom_id res chain seq x y z
N TRP A 1 -5.65 -7.47 -18.69
CA TRP A 1 -4.42 -7.72 -17.92
C TRP A 1 -4.46 -7.08 -16.54
N TRP A 2 -4.60 -5.75 -16.44
CA TRP A 2 -4.59 -5.03 -15.14
C TRP A 2 -5.58 -5.55 -14.09
N ILE A 3 -6.78 -5.99 -14.49
CA ILE A 3 -7.76 -6.59 -13.57
C ILE A 3 -7.22 -7.87 -12.91
N LEU A 4 -6.51 -8.72 -13.66
CA LEU A 4 -5.94 -9.96 -13.13
C LEU A 4 -4.80 -9.67 -12.14
N VAL A 5 -3.98 -8.65 -12.43
CA VAL A 5 -2.94 -8.18 -11.50
C VAL A 5 -3.57 -7.60 -10.24
N GLY A 6 -4.63 -6.80 -10.36
CA GLY A 6 -5.35 -6.29 -9.20
C GLY A 6 -5.97 -7.40 -8.35
N LEU A 7 -6.52 -8.44 -8.99
CA LEU A 7 -7.12 -9.57 -8.31
C LEU A 7 -6.05 -10.44 -7.59
N SER A 8 -4.90 -10.68 -8.22
CA SER A 8 -3.81 -11.40 -7.54
C SER A 8 -3.25 -10.61 -6.36
N GLN A 9 -3.11 -9.29 -6.48
CA GLN A 9 -2.70 -8.41 -5.38
C GLN A 9 -3.73 -8.40 -4.25
N ALA A 10 -5.02 -8.38 -4.55
CA ALA A 10 -6.08 -8.47 -3.54
C ALA A 10 -6.01 -9.78 -2.75
N ILE A 11 -5.78 -10.92 -3.44
CA ILE A 11 -5.59 -12.23 -2.79
C ILE A 11 -4.38 -12.21 -1.86
N VAL A 12 -3.25 -11.64 -2.29
CA VAL A 12 -2.04 -11.54 -1.47
C VAL A 12 -2.27 -10.68 -0.23
N ILE A 13 -2.84 -9.48 -0.39
CA ILE A 13 -3.10 -8.56 0.72
C ILE A 13 -4.04 -9.21 1.74
N PHE A 14 -5.14 -9.80 1.27
CA PHE A 14 -6.10 -10.47 2.14
C PHE A 14 -5.50 -11.71 2.82
N GLY A 15 -4.76 -12.54 2.07
CA GLY A 15 -4.15 -13.76 2.59
C GLY A 15 -3.09 -13.49 3.65
N VAL A 16 -2.21 -12.51 3.41
CA VAL A 16 -1.17 -12.12 4.38
C VAL A 16 -1.80 -11.57 5.67
N ALA A 17 -2.81 -10.71 5.57
CA ALA A 17 -3.52 -10.21 6.74
C ALA A 17 -4.25 -11.35 7.48
N SER A 18 -4.95 -12.23 6.77
CA SER A 18 -5.67 -13.36 7.38
C SER A 18 -4.74 -14.30 8.13
N ILE A 19 -3.56 -14.59 7.59
CA ILE A 19 -2.55 -15.41 8.27
C ILE A 19 -1.99 -14.69 9.49
N ALA A 20 -1.64 -13.40 9.35
CA ALA A 20 -1.05 -12.61 10.43
C ALA A 20 -1.98 -12.47 11.64
N PHE A 21 -3.29 -12.34 11.42
CA PHE A 21 -4.29 -12.19 12.48
C PHE A 21 -5.01 -13.50 12.84
N SER A 22 -4.59 -14.65 12.27
CA SER A 22 -5.19 -15.97 12.55
C SER A 22 -5.01 -16.43 14.00
N SER A 23 -3.87 -16.11 14.61
CA SER A 23 -3.69 -16.23 16.05
C SER A 23 -4.45 -15.08 16.70
N ASN A 24 -5.55 -15.37 17.40
CA ASN A 24 -6.43 -14.41 18.10
C ASN A 24 -5.72 -13.58 19.21
N ILE A 25 -4.40 -13.42 19.18
CA ILE A 25 -3.60 -12.68 20.15
C ILE A 25 -3.01 -11.48 19.42
N LEU A 26 -3.52 -10.29 19.72
CA LEU A 26 -3.07 -9.03 19.14
C LEU A 26 -1.75 -8.59 19.76
N ASN A 27 -1.63 -8.69 21.09
CA ASN A 27 -0.50 -8.18 21.86
C ASN A 27 -0.14 -9.11 23.02
N GLY A 28 1.05 -8.94 23.61
CA GLY A 28 1.49 -9.65 24.81
C GLY A 28 0.60 -9.45 26.05
N LYS A 29 -0.40 -8.55 25.97
CA LYS A 29 -1.45 -8.33 26.98
C LYS A 29 -2.66 -9.29 26.84
N GLY A 30 -2.69 -10.11 25.79
CA GLY A 30 -3.78 -11.07 25.54
C GLY A 30 -5.06 -10.45 24.96
N GLU A 31 -5.00 -9.23 24.44
CA GLU A 31 -6.13 -8.63 23.72
C GLU A 31 -6.39 -9.42 22.42
N SER A 32 -7.66 -9.65 22.09
CA SER A 32 -8.00 -10.39 20.88
C SER A 32 -7.99 -9.52 19.63
N ASN A 33 -7.68 -10.15 18.51
CA ASN A 33 -7.91 -9.55 17.20
C ASN A 33 -9.42 -9.44 16.97
N ASP A 34 -9.86 -8.29 16.48
CA ASP A 34 -11.21 -8.08 15.98
C ASP A 34 -11.20 -8.01 14.45
N MET A 35 -12.36 -8.18 13.82
CA MET A 35 -12.48 -8.08 12.37
C MET A 35 -12.10 -6.68 11.86
N TRP A 36 -12.27 -5.67 12.71
CA TRP A 36 -12.01 -4.27 12.39
C TRP A 36 -10.51 -3.96 12.23
N THR A 37 -9.65 -4.43 13.14
CA THR A 37 -8.18 -4.30 13.02
C THR A 37 -7.64 -5.00 11.78
N MET A 38 -8.17 -6.18 11.44
CA MET A 38 -7.84 -6.87 10.20
C MET A 38 -8.25 -6.04 8.98
N SER A 39 -9.45 -5.47 8.96
CA SER A 39 -9.93 -4.61 7.88
C SER A 39 -9.07 -3.36 7.69
N ILE A 40 -8.65 -2.69 8.78
CA ILE A 40 -7.73 -1.55 8.69
C ILE A 40 -6.38 -1.98 8.13
N THR A 41 -5.87 -3.15 8.52
CA THR A 41 -4.59 -3.65 8.02
C THR A 41 -4.64 -3.94 6.51
N ILE A 42 -5.71 -4.58 6.05
CA ILE A 42 -5.95 -4.83 4.63
C ILE A 42 -6.04 -3.50 3.87
N PHE A 43 -6.81 -2.54 4.38
CA PHE A 43 -7.01 -1.26 3.71
C PHE A 43 -5.73 -0.41 3.70
N THR A 44 -4.96 -0.41 4.79
CA THR A 44 -3.65 0.24 4.84
C THR A 44 -2.74 -0.33 3.76
N SER A 45 -2.62 -1.66 3.71
CA SER A 45 -1.79 -2.35 2.71
C SER A 45 -2.22 -2.01 1.28
N LEU A 46 -3.54 -1.99 1.01
CA LEU A 46 -4.10 -1.59 -0.29
C LEU A 46 -3.72 -0.16 -0.65
N MET A 47 -3.88 0.80 0.28
CA MET A 47 -3.52 2.21 0.05
C MET A 47 -2.05 2.38 -0.31
N PHE A 48 -1.16 1.64 0.38
CA PHE A 48 0.27 1.63 0.06
C PHE A 48 0.54 1.03 -1.33
N VAL A 49 -0.04 -0.13 -1.65
CA VAL A 49 0.16 -0.79 -2.96
C VAL A 49 -0.31 0.12 -4.09
N VAL A 50 -1.53 0.67 -4.01
CA VAL A 50 -2.10 1.51 -5.08
C VAL A 50 -1.29 2.79 -5.26
N SER A 51 -0.91 3.46 -4.17
CA SER A 51 -0.14 4.71 -4.24
C SER A 51 1.25 4.50 -4.83
N ASN A 52 1.96 3.44 -4.40
CA ASN A 52 3.26 3.09 -4.97
C ASN A 52 3.16 2.62 -6.42
N LYS A 53 2.09 1.91 -6.79
CA LYS A 53 1.84 1.50 -8.18
C LYS A 53 1.63 2.70 -9.10
N LEU A 54 0.87 3.70 -8.63
CA LEU A 54 0.70 4.96 -9.35
C LEU A 54 2.05 5.65 -9.57
N MET A 55 2.94 5.63 -8.57
CA MET A 55 4.30 6.12 -8.72
C MET A 55 5.07 5.30 -9.78
N ILE A 56 5.12 3.97 -9.69
CA ILE A 56 5.87 3.11 -10.63
C ILE A 56 5.43 3.33 -12.09
N VAL A 57 4.12 3.42 -12.34
CA VAL A 57 3.57 3.62 -13.69
C VAL A 57 3.76 5.06 -14.19
N SER A 58 4.01 6.01 -13.28
CA SER A 58 4.20 7.42 -13.63
C SER A 58 5.55 7.64 -14.31
N LYS A 59 5.48 8.07 -15.56
CA LYS A 59 6.63 8.32 -16.44
C LYS A 59 7.44 9.58 -16.11
N THR A 60 6.95 10.42 -15.21
CA THR A 60 7.59 11.67 -14.77
C THR A 60 7.41 11.81 -13.26
N MET A 61 8.53 12.02 -12.55
CA MET A 61 8.54 12.18 -11.09
C MET A 61 8.79 13.64 -10.75
N ASP A 62 7.73 14.43 -10.84
CA ASP A 62 7.79 15.82 -10.41
C ASP A 62 7.63 15.91 -8.89
N LEU A 63 8.35 16.83 -8.25
CA LEU A 63 8.26 17.04 -6.80
C LEU A 63 6.83 17.37 -6.36
N ILE A 64 6.09 18.13 -7.17
CA ILE A 64 4.68 18.46 -6.91
C ILE A 64 3.81 17.19 -6.94
N PHE A 65 4.05 16.29 -7.90
CA PHE A 65 3.32 15.03 -7.99
C PHE A 65 3.57 14.14 -6.77
N LEU A 66 4.84 14.06 -6.33
CA LEU A 66 5.20 13.32 -5.12
C LEU A 66 4.54 13.91 -3.87
N LEU A 67 4.55 15.24 -3.72
CA LEU A 67 3.86 15.92 -2.61
C LEU A 67 2.35 15.68 -2.64
N LEU A 68 1.72 15.68 -3.83
CA LEU A 68 0.30 15.40 -3.96
C LEU A 68 -0.03 13.96 -3.53
N ILE A 69 0.76 12.97 -3.94
CA ILE A 69 0.57 11.59 -3.47
C ILE A 69 0.76 11.50 -1.95
N LEU A 70 1.82 12.13 -1.42
CA LEU A 70 2.14 12.07 -0.01
C LEU A 70 1.06 12.72 0.87
N LEU A 71 0.65 13.94 0.53
CA LEU A 71 -0.33 14.71 1.29
C LEU A 71 -1.76 14.24 1.04
N SER A 72 -2.14 14.01 -0.22
CA SER A 72 -3.52 13.67 -0.55
C SER A 72 -3.86 12.24 -0.14
N SER A 73 -2.96 11.28 -0.35
CA SER A 73 -3.28 9.86 -0.11
C SER A 73 -2.94 9.44 1.30
N TYR A 74 -1.68 9.60 1.72
CA TYR A 74 -1.24 9.07 3.02
C TYR A 74 -1.69 9.95 4.18
N LEU A 75 -1.44 11.27 4.12
CA LEU A 75 -1.79 12.16 5.23
C LEU A 75 -3.30 12.18 5.47
N THR A 76 -4.11 12.32 4.42
CA THR A 76 -5.59 12.28 4.55
C THR A 76 -6.06 10.95 5.14
N TYR A 77 -5.45 9.82 4.77
CA TYR A 77 -5.82 8.51 5.31
C TYR A 77 -5.51 8.38 6.81
N PHE A 78 -4.29 8.75 7.24
CA PHE A 78 -3.94 8.68 8.66
C PHE A 78 -4.73 9.71 9.49
N LEU A 79 -4.97 10.91 8.95
CA LEU A 79 -5.84 11.90 9.60
C LEU A 79 -7.27 11.39 9.73
N TYR A 80 -7.81 10.74 8.69
CA TYR A 80 -9.13 10.13 8.74
C TYR A 80 -9.21 9.11 9.88
N LEU A 81 -8.28 8.14 9.93
CA LEU A 81 -8.27 7.13 11.00
C LEU A 81 -8.17 7.74 12.39
N TRP A 82 -7.30 8.74 12.55
CA TRP A 82 -7.10 9.43 13.82
C TRP A 82 -8.35 10.18 14.28
N VAL A 83 -9.00 10.91 13.36
CA VAL A 83 -10.25 11.62 13.66
C VAL A 83 -11.39 10.64 13.96
N THR A 84 -11.51 9.55 13.20
CA THR A 84 -12.58 8.57 13.42
C THR A 84 -12.44 7.81 14.73
N ASP A 85 -11.22 7.56 15.21
CA ASP A 85 -10.96 6.92 16.50
C ASP A 85 -11.49 7.77 17.67
N SER A 86 -11.53 9.11 17.51
CA SER A 86 -12.07 10.04 18.51
C SER A 86 -13.60 10.10 18.56
N TRP A 87 -14.30 9.62 17.51
CA TRP A 87 -15.76 9.62 17.40
C TRP A 87 -16.39 8.29 17.85
N TYR A 88 -16.06 7.87 19.07
CA TYR A 88 -16.54 6.64 19.71
C TYR A 88 -18.06 6.53 19.86
N THR A 89 -18.81 7.63 19.70
CA THR A 89 -20.29 7.63 19.79
C THR A 89 -20.98 7.14 18.52
N ILE A 90 -20.29 7.09 17.39
CA ILE A 90 -20.88 6.76 16.07
C ILE A 90 -20.31 5.45 15.53
N ALA A 91 -19.06 5.12 15.84
CA ALA A 91 -18.41 3.90 15.44
C ALA A 91 -18.05 3.07 16.69
N GLU A 92 -18.30 1.76 16.66
CA GLU A 92 -17.89 0.80 17.71
C GLU A 92 -16.37 0.58 17.75
N GLN A 93 -15.60 1.65 17.57
CA GLN A 93 -14.14 1.65 17.49
C GLN A 93 -13.62 2.33 18.75
N HIS A 94 -13.23 1.53 19.74
CA HIS A 94 -12.63 2.04 20.96
C HIS A 94 -11.11 1.85 20.90
N PHE A 95 -10.39 2.95 20.65
CA PHE A 95 -8.92 3.00 20.66
C PHE A 95 -8.26 2.03 19.68
N THR A 96 -8.91 1.77 18.55
CA THR A 96 -8.40 0.85 17.53
C THR A 96 -7.11 1.39 16.93
N PHE A 97 -7.03 2.70 16.69
CA PHE A 97 -5.84 3.32 16.11
C PHE A 97 -4.62 3.13 17.02
N GLU A 98 -4.72 3.50 18.30
CA GLU A 98 -3.59 3.39 19.23
C GLU A 98 -3.14 1.94 19.43
N LYS A 99 -4.08 1.00 19.56
CA LYS A 99 -3.77 -0.43 19.72
C LYS A 99 -3.10 -1.03 18.50
N LEU A 100 -3.60 -0.71 17.30
CA LEU A 100 -3.10 -1.26 16.06
C LEU A 100 -1.70 -0.71 15.71
N PHE A 101 -1.48 0.60 15.87
CA PHE A 101 -0.19 1.23 15.58
C PHE A 101 0.87 0.93 16.64
N SER A 102 0.48 0.45 17.83
CA SER A 102 1.42 -0.08 18.81
C SER A 102 1.84 -1.52 18.53
N ASN A 103 1.15 -2.22 17.61
CA ASN A 103 1.38 -3.63 17.35
C ASN A 103 2.46 -3.84 16.27
N PRO A 104 3.58 -4.52 16.55
CA PRO A 104 4.59 -4.83 15.53
C PRO A 104 4.08 -5.75 14.40
N LEU A 105 3.11 -6.62 14.68
CA LEU A 105 2.52 -7.52 13.67
C LEU A 105 1.80 -6.75 12.56
N PHE A 106 1.19 -5.61 12.90
CA PHE A 106 0.56 -4.73 11.93
C PHE A 106 1.57 -4.26 10.88
N TYR A 107 2.69 -3.67 11.32
CA TYR A 107 3.74 -3.20 10.40
C TYR A 107 4.34 -4.32 9.57
N PHE A 108 4.59 -5.49 10.18
CA PHE A 108 5.12 -6.63 9.47
C PHE A 108 4.14 -7.12 8.38
N SER A 109 2.86 -7.24 8.69
CA SER A 109 1.82 -7.66 7.75
C SER A 109 1.67 -6.67 6.58
N VAL A 110 1.62 -5.37 6.86
CA VAL A 110 1.57 -4.31 5.84
C VAL A 110 2.82 -4.35 4.98
N PHE A 111 4.01 -4.38 5.59
CA PHE A 111 5.27 -4.35 4.86
C PHE A 111 5.44 -5.58 3.96
N LEU A 112 5.12 -6.78 4.47
CA LEU A 112 5.22 -8.02 3.71
C LEU A 112 4.27 -8.02 2.51
N SER A 113 3.00 -7.68 2.71
CA SER A 113 2.00 -7.65 1.63
C SER A 113 2.35 -6.63 0.55
N VAL A 114 2.73 -5.41 0.96
CA VAL A 114 3.15 -4.35 0.04
C VAL A 114 4.40 -4.76 -0.74
N SER A 115 5.40 -5.34 -0.08
CA SER A 115 6.64 -5.76 -0.73
C SER A 115 6.42 -6.83 -1.79
N ILE A 116 5.58 -7.84 -1.51
CA ILE A 116 5.25 -8.89 -2.48
C ILE A 116 4.53 -8.28 -3.70
N CYS A 117 3.53 -7.44 -3.47
CA CYS A 117 2.76 -6.82 -4.55
C CYS A 117 3.64 -5.89 -5.43
N LEU A 118 4.49 -5.07 -4.82
CA LEU A 118 5.38 -4.16 -5.54
C LEU A 118 6.49 -4.88 -6.28
N LEU A 119 7.03 -5.98 -5.72
CA LEU A 119 8.04 -6.78 -6.41
C LEU A 119 7.49 -7.36 -7.71
N VAL A 120 6.25 -7.85 -7.71
CA VAL A 120 5.58 -8.33 -8.93
C VAL A 120 5.38 -7.20 -9.94
N ASP A 121 4.91 -6.02 -9.48
CA ASP A 121 4.71 -4.87 -10.36
C ASP A 121 6.04 -4.37 -10.98
N LEU A 122 7.12 -4.34 -10.19
CA LEU A 122 8.45 -3.98 -10.68
C LEU A 122 8.99 -4.98 -11.70
N LEU A 123 8.75 -6.29 -11.51
CA LEU A 123 9.14 -7.29 -12.49
C LEU A 123 8.35 -7.14 -13.81
N ILE A 124 7.06 -6.82 -13.72
CA ILE A 124 6.24 -6.56 -14.91
C ILE A 124 6.75 -5.31 -15.65
N GLU A 125 7.01 -4.22 -14.93
CA GLU A 125 7.49 -2.99 -15.55
C GLU A 125 8.92 -3.14 -16.11
N PHE A 126 9.79 -3.86 -15.42
CA PHE A 126 11.14 -4.17 -15.87
C PHE A 126 11.13 -5.02 -17.14
N THR A 127 10.30 -6.07 -17.19
CA THR A 127 10.18 -6.91 -18.40
C THR A 127 9.58 -6.13 -19.56
N SER A 128 8.58 -5.28 -19.31
CA SER A 128 8.00 -4.38 -20.29
C SER A 128 9.04 -3.43 -20.89
N THR A 129 9.81 -2.74 -20.05
CA THR A 129 10.81 -1.74 -20.48
C THR A 129 12.03 -2.35 -21.19
N GLN A 130 12.49 -3.53 -20.79
CA GLN A 130 13.66 -4.16 -21.41
C GLN A 130 13.35 -4.93 -22.69
N ILE A 131 12.23 -5.67 -22.71
CA ILE A 131 11.90 -6.57 -23.82
C ILE A 131 11.05 -5.86 -24.86
N LEU A 132 10.09 -5.04 -24.42
CA LEU A 132 9.14 -4.33 -25.27
C LEU A 132 9.45 -2.84 -25.27
N LYS A 133 10.64 -2.48 -25.76
CA LYS A 133 11.06 -1.07 -25.87
C LYS A 133 10.09 -0.30 -26.75
N ASP A 134 9.24 0.48 -26.10
CA ASP A 134 8.30 1.37 -26.77
C ASP A 134 9.11 2.46 -27.51
N PRO A 135 8.79 2.81 -28.78
CA PRO A 135 9.55 3.81 -29.54
C PRO A 135 9.58 5.19 -28.85
N ARG A 136 8.61 5.47 -27.98
CA ARG A 136 8.57 6.67 -27.13
C ARG A 136 9.70 6.69 -26.10
N ASP A 137 10.06 5.54 -25.56
CA ASP A 137 11.13 5.43 -24.57
C ASP A 137 12.50 5.56 -25.25
N LEU A 138 12.64 5.04 -26.47
CA LEU A 138 13.82 5.29 -27.33
C LEU A 138 14.01 6.79 -27.64
N LEU A 139 12.93 7.51 -27.99
CA LEU A 139 12.99 8.95 -28.22
C LEU A 139 13.40 9.73 -26.96
N ARG A 140 12.92 9.30 -25.78
CA ARG A 140 13.34 9.91 -24.51
C ARG A 140 14.81 9.68 -24.21
N GLU A 141 15.30 8.45 -24.39
CA GLU A 141 16.72 8.13 -24.25
C GLU A 141 17.58 9.02 -25.16
N GLN A 142 17.15 9.24 -26.42
CA GLN A 142 17.84 10.12 -27.36
C GLN A 142 17.83 11.60 -26.94
N VAL A 143 16.70 12.11 -26.44
CA VAL A 143 16.60 13.51 -25.96
C VAL A 143 17.50 13.73 -24.73
N ILE A 144 17.56 12.78 -23.81
CA ILE A 144 18.44 12.86 -22.63
C ILE A 144 19.90 12.83 -23.09
N LYS A 145 20.25 11.94 -24.02
CA LYS A 145 21.62 11.82 -24.55
C LYS A 145 22.09 13.07 -25.32
N ASN A 146 21.19 13.80 -25.98
CA ASN A 146 21.52 15.03 -26.71
C ASN A 146 21.54 16.29 -25.83
N LYS A 147 21.02 16.23 -24.60
CA LYS A 147 21.01 17.37 -23.66
C LYS A 147 22.16 17.36 -22.65
N GLY A 148 22.84 16.23 -22.47
CA GLY A 148 24.06 16.11 -21.67
C GLY A 148 25.30 16.34 -22.50
#